data_AF-A0A540NKP6-F1
#
_entry.id   AF-A0A540NKP6-F1
#
_cell.length_a   1.000
_cell.length_b   1.000
_cell.length_c   1.000
_cell.angle_alpha   90.00
_cell.angle_beta   90.00
_cell.angle_gamma   90.00
#
_symmetry.space_group_name_H-M   'P 1'
#
loop_
_entity.id
_entity.type
_entity.pdbx_description
1 polymer ?
#
loop_
_entity_poly.entity_id
_entity_poly.type
_entity_poly.pdbx_seq_one_letter_code
_entity_poly.pdbx_strand_id
1 'polypeptide(L)'
;MKIRYVAWMTPIHGILQPPTIAFLLAIVIGMIPTLKSLVFDDDQVLSFLTDSLDIVAEAMVPSAVLVLGGMLAEGPNESNLGMRTTIAIIVARFLVLPLIGIGVVLLSDKLNLLVADDQLYRFVLLLQYTTPSAILLGAVASLRGYAVREASALLFWQHTVVAFSLSLYIIVYFYILF
;
A
#
# COMPACT_ATOMS: atom_id res chain seq x y z
N MET A 1 -26.99 -9.77 -23.43
CA MET A 1 -27.55 -10.15 -22.11
C MET A 1 -26.59 -10.93 -21.20
N LYS A 2 -25.32 -11.19 -21.57
CA LYS A 2 -24.32 -11.86 -20.70
C LYS A 2 -23.54 -10.93 -19.75
N ILE A 3 -23.59 -9.61 -19.94
CA ILE A 3 -22.79 -8.63 -19.17
C ILE A 3 -23.34 -8.41 -17.74
N ARG A 4 -24.66 -8.57 -17.54
CA ARG A 4 -25.31 -8.31 -16.23
C ARG A 4 -25.15 -9.44 -15.21
N TYR A 5 -24.83 -10.67 -15.65
CA TYR A 5 -24.64 -11.79 -14.73
C TYR A 5 -23.25 -11.78 -14.09
N VAL A 6 -22.22 -11.37 -14.85
CA VAL A 6 -20.84 -11.22 -14.34
C VAL A 6 -20.71 -10.07 -13.33
N ALA A 7 -21.61 -9.08 -13.40
CA ALA A 7 -21.66 -7.95 -12.48
C ALA A 7 -22.14 -8.31 -11.06
N TRP A 8 -22.83 -9.45 -10.90
CA TRP A 8 -23.34 -9.91 -9.59
C TRP A 8 -22.46 -10.97 -8.92
N MET A 9 -21.62 -11.68 -9.68
CA MET A 9 -20.62 -12.63 -9.12
C MET A 9 -19.27 -11.96 -8.80
N THR A 10 -19.02 -10.76 -9.35
CA THR A 10 -17.81 -9.97 -9.09
C THR A 10 -17.66 -9.40 -7.67
N PRO A 11 -18.70 -8.98 -6.93
CA PRO A 11 -18.52 -8.44 -5.59
C PRO A 11 -18.14 -9.51 -4.57
N ILE A 12 -18.71 -10.72 -4.68
CA ILE A 12 -18.46 -11.80 -3.71
C ILE A 12 -17.04 -12.37 -3.92
N HIS A 13 -16.63 -12.65 -5.16
CA HIS A 13 -15.25 -13.07 -5.45
C HIS A 13 -14.21 -11.95 -5.28
N GLY A 14 -14.62 -10.68 -5.39
CA GLY A 14 -13.75 -9.52 -5.16
C GLY A 14 -13.42 -9.27 -3.68
N ILE A 15 -14.36 -9.56 -2.77
CA ILE A 15 -14.13 -9.52 -1.32
C ILE A 15 -13.37 -10.77 -0.84
N LEU A 16 -13.55 -11.90 -1.52
CA LEU A 16 -12.83 -13.17 -1.28
C LEU A 16 -11.42 -13.21 -1.89
N GLN A 17 -10.80 -12.05 -2.14
CA GLN A 17 -9.37 -12.04 -2.45
C GLN A 17 -8.60 -12.56 -1.22
N PRO A 18 -7.72 -13.56 -1.38
CA PRO A 18 -6.95 -14.11 -0.26
C PRO A 18 -6.27 -13.04 0.63
N PRO A 19 -5.70 -11.94 0.08
CA PRO A 19 -5.14 -10.86 0.89
C PRO A 19 -6.15 -10.14 1.78
N THR A 20 -7.39 -9.94 1.32
CA THR A 20 -8.43 -9.22 2.07
C THR A 20 -8.91 -10.05 3.25
N ILE A 21 -9.12 -11.35 3.06
CA ILE A 21 -9.49 -12.28 4.14
C ILE A 21 -8.36 -12.38 5.16
N ALA A 22 -7.11 -12.52 4.69
CA ALA A 22 -5.94 -12.56 5.56
C ALA A 22 -5.81 -11.29 6.41
N PHE A 23 -6.00 -10.11 5.80
CA PHE A 23 -6.00 -8.83 6.50
C PHE A 23 -7.10 -8.74 7.58
N LEU A 24 -8.33 -9.15 7.26
CA LEU A 24 -9.43 -9.14 8.23
C LEU A 24 -9.16 -10.08 9.40
N LEU A 25 -8.66 -11.28 9.14
CA LEU A 25 -8.27 -12.22 10.18
C LEU A 25 -7.13 -11.66 11.04
N ALA A 26 -6.13 -11.03 10.43
CA ALA A 26 -5.04 -10.39 11.17
C ALA A 26 -5.53 -9.29 12.11
N ILE A 27 -6.48 -8.45 11.68
CA ILE A 27 -7.11 -7.45 12.55
C ILE A 27 -7.83 -8.12 13.73
N VAL A 28 -8.63 -9.16 13.47
CA VAL A 28 -9.40 -9.86 14.52
C VAL A 28 -8.45 -10.49 15.56
N ILE A 29 -7.37 -11.13 15.10
CA ILE A 29 -6.35 -11.73 15.96
C ILE A 29 -5.61 -10.64 16.77
N GLY A 30 -5.20 -9.54 16.13
CA GLY A 30 -4.47 -8.45 16.79
C GLY A 30 -5.30 -7.65 17.80
N MET A 31 -6.61 -7.57 17.61
CA MET A 31 -7.53 -6.89 18.52
C MET A 31 -7.80 -7.67 19.81
N ILE A 32 -7.71 -9.00 19.77
CA ILE A 32 -7.97 -9.86 20.93
C ILE A 32 -6.65 -10.10 21.66
N PRO A 33 -6.41 -9.51 22.85
CA PRO A 33 -5.11 -9.56 23.52
C PRO A 33 -4.66 -10.99 23.85
N THR A 34 -5.60 -11.91 24.11
CA THR A 34 -5.32 -13.34 24.36
C THR A 34 -4.86 -14.07 23.10
N LEU A 35 -5.39 -13.73 21.92
CA LEU A 35 -4.93 -14.30 20.65
C LEU A 35 -3.62 -13.65 20.21
N LYS A 36 -3.48 -12.34 20.44
CA LYS A 36 -2.25 -11.61 20.17
C LYS A 36 -1.08 -12.19 20.98
N SER A 37 -1.22 -12.35 22.30
CA SER A 37 -0.16 -12.95 23.11
C SER A 37 0.16 -14.37 22.65
N LEU A 38 -0.87 -15.16 22.31
CA LEU A 38 -0.71 -16.55 21.87
C LEU A 38 0.00 -16.72 20.52
N VAL A 39 -0.08 -15.72 19.64
CA VAL A 39 0.53 -15.73 18.30
C VAL A 39 1.86 -14.95 18.27
N PHE A 40 2.01 -13.88 19.05
CA PHE A 40 3.13 -12.94 18.96
C PHE A 40 4.07 -12.92 20.18
N ASP A 41 3.81 -13.66 21.28
CA ASP A 41 4.81 -13.79 22.36
C ASP A 41 5.85 -14.87 22.04
N ASP A 42 7.12 -14.57 22.35
CA ASP A 42 8.31 -15.40 22.09
C ASP A 42 8.24 -16.82 22.69
N ASP A 43 7.48 -17.04 23.76
CA ASP A 43 7.50 -18.28 24.57
C ASP A 43 6.39 -19.30 24.22
N GLN A 44 5.65 -19.12 23.12
CA GLN A 44 4.49 -19.97 22.78
C GLN A 44 4.69 -20.82 21.52
N VAL A 45 3.99 -21.97 21.46
CA VAL A 45 4.11 -22.99 20.39
C VAL A 45 3.85 -22.43 18.98
N LEU A 46 3.14 -21.30 18.86
CA LEU A 46 2.84 -20.64 17.58
C LEU A 46 3.90 -19.63 17.12
N SER A 47 4.93 -19.33 17.92
CA SER A 47 6.04 -18.46 17.51
C SER A 47 6.71 -18.96 16.24
N PHE A 48 6.92 -20.28 16.11
CA PHE A 48 7.46 -20.89 14.89
C PHE A 48 6.65 -20.56 13.62
N LEU A 49 5.31 -20.48 13.73
CA LEU A 49 4.46 -20.10 12.60
C LEU A 49 4.59 -18.62 12.28
N THR A 50 4.60 -17.76 13.31
CA THR A 50 4.77 -16.31 13.15
C THR A 50 6.14 -15.98 12.58
N ASP A 51 7.21 -16.55 13.11
CA ASP A 51 8.58 -16.38 12.60
C ASP A 51 8.69 -16.84 11.13
N SER A 52 8.07 -17.96 10.79
CA SER A 52 8.02 -18.45 9.40
C SER A 52 7.27 -17.47 8.49
N LEU A 53 6.13 -16.92 8.96
CA LEU A 53 5.35 -15.95 8.21
C LEU A 53 6.10 -14.61 8.07
N ASP A 54 6.86 -14.20 9.08
CA ASP A 54 7.67 -12.98 9.05
C ASP A 54 8.82 -13.11 8.04
N ILE A 55 9.51 -14.25 8.00
CA ILE A 55 10.52 -14.54 6.96
C ILE A 55 9.88 -14.48 5.55
N VAL A 56 8.68 -15.05 5.39
CA VAL A 56 7.95 -14.99 4.11
C VAL A 56 7.52 -13.56 3.78
N ALA A 57 7.12 -12.76 4.76
CA ALA A 57 6.73 -11.37 4.59
C ALA A 57 7.93 -10.49 4.18
N GLU A 58 9.10 -10.70 4.80
CA GLU A 58 10.34 -10.03 4.41
C GLU A 58 10.74 -10.37 2.97
N ALA A 59 10.58 -11.62 2.54
CA ALA A 59 10.85 -12.06 1.17
C ALA A 59 9.79 -11.57 0.15
N MET A 60 8.59 -11.20 0.59
CA MET A 60 7.52 -10.72 -0.27
C MET A 60 7.82 -9.34 -0.87
N VAL A 61 8.46 -8.45 -0.11
CA VAL A 61 8.83 -7.10 -0.58
C VAL A 61 9.75 -7.13 -1.81
N PRO A 62 10.92 -7.79 -1.80
CA PRO A 62 11.77 -7.90 -2.98
C PRO A 62 11.11 -8.69 -4.11
N SER A 63 10.32 -9.73 -3.79
CA SER A 63 9.60 -10.52 -4.78
C SER A 63 8.57 -9.69 -5.54
N ALA A 64 7.83 -8.81 -4.87
CA ALA A 64 6.89 -7.88 -5.50
C ALA A 64 7.61 -6.90 -6.45
N VAL A 65 8.79 -6.40 -6.05
CA VAL A 65 9.62 -5.54 -6.89
C VAL A 65 10.16 -6.29 -8.11
N LEU A 66 10.55 -7.57 -7.98
CA LEU A 66 10.95 -8.41 -9.10
C LEU A 66 9.80 -8.66 -10.08
N VAL A 67 8.59 -8.92 -9.57
CA VAL A 67 7.39 -9.08 -10.40
C VAL A 67 7.08 -7.78 -11.17
N LEU A 68 7.22 -6.62 -10.53
CA LEU A 68 7.16 -5.32 -11.23
C LEU A 68 8.25 -5.21 -12.31
N GLY A 69 9.48 -5.63 -12.03
CA GLY A 69 10.57 -5.74 -13.01
C GLY A 69 10.22 -6.62 -14.21
N GLY A 70 9.60 -7.77 -13.98
CA GLY A 70 9.10 -8.67 -15.02
C GLY A 70 7.98 -8.03 -15.86
N MET A 71 7.04 -7.33 -15.23
CA MET A 71 5.99 -6.57 -15.92
C MET A 71 6.54 -5.43 -16.78
N LEU A 72 7.77 -4.96 -16.53
CA LEU A 72 8.44 -3.94 -17.34
C LEU A 72 9.15 -4.52 -18.57
N ALA A 73 9.48 -5.82 -18.56
CA ALA A 73 10.05 -6.50 -19.73
C ALA A 73 9.08 -6.53 -20.92
N GLU A 74 7.77 -6.44 -20.67
CA GLU A 74 6.73 -6.30 -21.70
C GLU A 74 6.70 -4.89 -22.36
N GLY A 75 7.57 -3.97 -21.93
CA GLY A 75 7.88 -2.73 -22.64
C GLY A 75 7.09 -1.50 -22.16
N PRO A 76 7.74 -0.53 -21.50
CA PRO A 76 7.13 0.78 -21.19
C PRO A 76 7.00 1.70 -22.43
N ASN A 77 7.57 1.30 -23.58
CA ASN A 77 7.89 2.19 -24.70
C ASN A 77 6.70 2.56 -25.60
N GLU A 78 5.55 1.91 -25.42
CA GLU A 78 4.33 2.15 -26.21
C GLU A 78 3.16 2.58 -25.28
N SER A 79 3.42 3.35 -24.23
CA SER A 79 2.30 3.83 -23.39
C SER A 79 1.56 4.99 -24.08
N ASN A 80 0.29 4.79 -24.42
CA ASN A 80 -0.63 5.84 -24.85
C ASN A 80 -0.96 6.84 -23.72
N LEU A 81 -0.54 6.53 -22.48
CA LEU A 81 -0.50 7.46 -21.37
C LEU A 81 0.71 8.38 -21.54
N GLY A 82 0.55 9.42 -22.36
CA GLY A 82 1.60 10.40 -22.61
C GLY A 82 2.30 10.83 -21.31
N MET A 83 3.62 10.94 -21.36
CA MET A 83 4.52 11.29 -20.24
C MET A 83 4.01 12.44 -19.34
N ARG A 84 3.22 13.36 -19.92
CA ARG A 84 2.52 14.44 -19.22
C ARG A 84 1.53 13.96 -18.16
N THR A 85 0.74 12.92 -18.43
CA THR A 85 -0.25 12.35 -17.49
C THR A 85 0.45 11.64 -16.34
N THR A 86 1.53 10.92 -16.63
CA THR A 86 2.37 10.26 -15.61
C THR A 86 3.02 11.28 -14.69
N ILE A 87 3.59 12.36 -15.24
CA ILE A 87 4.12 13.48 -14.44
C ILE A 87 3.01 14.14 -13.62
N ALA A 88 1.83 14.38 -14.20
CA ALA A 88 0.71 14.97 -13.47
C ALA A 88 0.22 14.08 -12.31
N ILE A 89 0.15 12.76 -12.51
CA ILE A 89 -0.20 11.81 -11.45
C ILE A 89 0.87 11.80 -10.37
N ILE A 90 2.14 11.85 -10.73
CA ILE A 90 3.23 11.95 -9.74
C ILE A 90 3.14 13.26 -8.96
N VAL A 91 3.00 14.40 -9.61
CA VAL A 91 2.89 15.68 -8.90
C VAL A 91 1.63 15.71 -8.03
N ALA A 92 0.49 15.21 -8.53
CA ALA A 92 -0.72 15.11 -7.73
C ALA A 92 -0.52 14.18 -6.51
N ARG A 93 0.10 13.02 -6.71
CA ARG A 93 0.25 12.01 -5.65
C ARG A 93 1.32 12.37 -4.62
N PHE A 94 2.41 13.00 -5.07
CA PHE A 94 3.52 13.37 -4.20
C PHE A 94 3.44 14.78 -3.66
N LEU A 95 2.57 15.66 -4.15
CA LEU A 95 2.46 17.02 -3.62
C LEU A 95 1.08 17.24 -3.00
N VAL A 96 0.01 16.87 -3.69
CA VAL A 96 -1.36 17.16 -3.22
C VAL A 96 -1.75 16.24 -2.07
N LEU A 97 -1.54 14.92 -2.19
CA LEU A 97 -1.86 13.98 -1.11
C LEU A 97 -1.09 14.24 0.20
N PRO A 98 0.24 14.47 0.21
CA PRO A 98 0.93 14.77 1.46
C PRO A 98 0.54 16.12 2.06
N LEU A 99 0.25 17.14 1.24
CA LEU A 99 -0.27 18.42 1.73
C LEU A 99 -1.67 18.27 2.36
N ILE A 100 -2.55 17.50 1.73
CA ILE A 100 -3.86 17.16 2.30
C ILE A 100 -3.67 16.34 3.58
N GLY A 101 -2.75 15.37 3.60
CA GLY A 101 -2.43 14.56 4.77
C GLY A 101 -2.00 15.39 5.97
N ILE A 102 -1.09 16.36 5.77
CA ILE A 102 -0.71 17.33 6.81
C ILE A 102 -1.94 18.11 7.29
N GLY A 103 -2.75 18.61 6.35
CA GLY A 103 -3.98 19.35 6.68
C GLY A 103 -4.98 18.54 7.51
N VAL A 104 -5.22 17.28 7.13
CA VAL A 104 -6.13 16.35 7.82
C VAL A 104 -5.61 15.99 9.20
N VAL A 105 -4.30 15.72 9.34
CA VAL A 105 -3.70 15.37 10.64
C VAL A 105 -3.73 16.58 11.58
N LEU A 106 -3.38 17.77 11.12
CA LEU A 106 -3.47 19.00 11.92
C LEU A 106 -4.91 19.36 12.30
N LEU A 107 -5.87 19.15 11.39
CA LEU A 107 -7.28 19.39 11.69
C LEU A 107 -7.83 18.36 12.68
N SER A 108 -7.44 17.10 12.54
CA SER A 108 -7.85 16.02 13.45
C SER A 108 -7.24 16.18 14.85
N ASP A 109 -6.04 16.77 14.93
CA ASP A 109 -5.42 17.19 16.20
C ASP A 109 -6.25 18.29 16.88
N LYS A 110 -6.66 19.32 16.12
CA LYS A 110 -7.55 20.37 16.63
C LYS A 110 -8.92 19.88 17.04
N LEU A 111 -9.43 18.81 16.43
CA LEU A 111 -10.72 18.20 16.74
C LEU A 111 -10.66 17.16 17.87
N ASN A 112 -9.48 16.89 18.46
CA ASN A 112 -9.26 15.85 19.48
C ASN A 112 -9.77 14.45 19.06
N LEU A 113 -9.83 14.16 17.75
CA LEU A 113 -10.26 12.86 17.22
C LEU A 113 -9.14 11.82 17.19
N LEU A 114 -7.89 12.27 17.32
CA LEU A 114 -6.72 11.42 17.35
C LEU A 114 -6.49 10.89 18.77
N VAL A 115 -5.98 9.66 18.87
CA VAL A 115 -5.51 9.09 20.15
C VAL A 115 -4.52 10.08 20.76
N ALA A 116 -4.77 10.48 22.01
CA ALA A 116 -4.02 11.51 22.69
C ALA A 116 -2.53 11.14 22.73
N ASP A 117 -1.68 12.10 22.32
CA ASP A 117 -0.25 12.16 22.61
C ASP A 117 0.68 11.12 21.95
N ASP A 118 0.23 10.37 20.93
CA ASP A 118 1.12 9.45 20.20
C ASP A 118 1.66 10.10 18.90
N GLN A 119 2.86 10.69 19.00
CA GLN A 119 3.58 11.31 17.89
C GLN A 119 4.00 10.29 16.82
N LEU A 120 4.21 9.02 17.21
CA LEU A 120 4.49 7.93 16.28
C LEU A 120 3.24 7.58 15.48
N TYR A 121 2.06 7.56 16.11
CA TYR A 121 0.79 7.36 15.41
C TYR A 121 0.56 8.43 14.33
N ARG A 122 0.82 9.71 14.66
CA ARG A 122 0.74 10.83 13.69
C ARG A 122 1.72 10.67 12.55
N PHE A 123 2.95 10.24 12.84
CA PHE A 123 3.98 9.99 11.84
C PHE A 123 3.59 8.85 10.89
N VAL A 124 3.09 7.73 11.40
CA VAL A 124 2.61 6.60 10.58
C VAL A 124 1.46 7.02 9.67
N LEU A 125 0.51 7.81 10.18
CA LEU A 125 -0.59 8.35 9.36
C LEU A 125 -0.06 9.21 8.20
N LEU A 126 0.89 10.11 8.45
CA LEU A 126 1.50 10.94 7.41
C LEU A 126 2.29 10.12 6.39
N LEU A 127 3.06 9.13 6.87
CA LEU A 127 3.80 8.22 5.99
C LEU A 127 2.88 7.48 5.03
N GLN A 128 1.72 7.00 5.49
CA GLN A 128 0.75 6.30 4.66
C GLN A 128 0.32 7.14 3.44
N TYR A 129 0.19 8.47 3.58
CA TYR A 129 -0.14 9.38 2.47
C TYR A 129 0.97 9.53 1.44
N THR A 130 2.21 9.22 1.80
CA THR A 130 3.40 9.27 0.91
C THR A 130 3.80 7.92 0.35
N THR A 131 3.10 6.84 0.69
CA THR A 131 3.40 5.51 0.15
C THR A 131 3.06 5.41 -1.34
N PRO A 132 3.90 4.71 -2.15
CA PRO A 132 3.60 4.46 -3.56
C PRO A 132 2.27 3.71 -3.73
N SER A 133 1.73 3.72 -4.95
CA SER A 133 0.61 2.82 -5.27
C SER A 133 0.99 1.37 -5.04
N ALA A 134 0.03 0.58 -4.56
CA ALA A 134 0.24 -0.85 -4.33
C ALA A 134 0.61 -1.60 -5.61
N ILE A 135 1.75 -2.31 -5.57
CA ILE A 135 2.22 -3.21 -6.65
C ILE A 135 1.16 -4.27 -6.99
N LEU A 136 0.37 -4.69 -6.00
CA LEU A 136 -0.74 -5.63 -6.16
C LEU A 136 -1.76 -5.18 -7.22
N LEU A 137 -2.00 -3.88 -7.38
CA LEU A 137 -2.91 -3.39 -8.42
C LEU A 137 -2.36 -3.66 -9.83
N GLY A 138 -1.05 -3.53 -10.02
CA GLY A 138 -0.37 -3.88 -11.27
C GLY A 138 -0.37 -5.38 -11.53
N ALA A 139 -0.13 -6.18 -10.49
CA ALA A 139 -0.21 -7.63 -10.60
C ALA A 139 -1.64 -8.09 -10.97
N VAL A 140 -2.69 -7.49 -10.39
CA VAL A 140 -4.08 -7.78 -10.76
C VAL A 140 -4.39 -7.35 -12.19
N ALA A 141 -3.86 -6.22 -12.66
CA ALA A 141 -3.98 -5.80 -14.05
C ALA A 141 -3.31 -6.81 -15.01
N SER A 142 -2.10 -7.28 -14.65
CA SER A 142 -1.36 -8.34 -15.37
C SER A 142 -2.16 -9.65 -15.43
N LEU A 143 -2.66 -10.14 -14.30
CA LEU A 143 -3.48 -11.36 -14.24
C LEU A 143 -4.79 -11.26 -15.03
N ARG A 144 -5.37 -10.07 -15.13
CA ARG A 144 -6.61 -9.84 -15.91
C ARG A 144 -6.34 -9.58 -17.39
N GLY A 145 -5.08 -9.38 -17.81
CA GLY A 145 -4.73 -9.07 -19.19
C GLY A 145 -5.22 -7.70 -19.70
N TYR A 146 -5.61 -6.80 -18.81
CA TYR A 146 -6.10 -5.45 -19.15
C TYR A 146 -5.17 -4.39 -18.57
N ALA A 147 -4.77 -3.41 -19.38
CA ALA A 147 -3.98 -2.25 -18.97
C ALA A 147 -2.63 -2.57 -18.26
N VAL A 148 -2.04 -3.74 -18.52
CA VAL A 148 -0.75 -4.17 -17.93
C VAL A 148 0.36 -3.18 -18.21
N ARG A 149 0.45 -2.71 -19.47
CA ARG A 149 1.47 -1.77 -19.94
C ARG A 149 1.35 -0.39 -19.26
N GLU A 150 0.12 0.05 -19.00
CA GLU A 150 -0.18 1.30 -18.32
C GLU A 150 0.11 1.22 -16.82
N ALA A 151 -0.34 0.15 -16.16
CA ALA A 151 -0.10 -0.10 -14.75
C ALA A 151 1.39 -0.27 -14.46
N SER A 152 2.11 -0.99 -15.32
CA SER A 152 3.56 -1.19 -15.24
C SER A 152 4.33 0.13 -15.35
N ALA A 153 4.02 0.96 -16.36
CA ALA A 153 4.65 2.27 -16.53
C ALA A 153 4.38 3.24 -15.36
N LEU A 154 3.14 3.27 -14.86
CA LEU A 154 2.78 4.08 -13.69
C LEU A 154 3.49 3.62 -12.42
N LEU A 155 3.50 2.30 -12.15
CA LEU A 155 4.17 1.75 -10.98
C LEU A 155 5.67 1.98 -11.02
N PHE A 156 6.32 1.77 -12.16
CA PHE A 156 7.74 2.04 -12.33
C PHE A 156 8.10 3.48 -12.00
N TRP A 157 7.44 4.43 -12.67
CA TRP A 157 7.76 5.85 -12.48
C TRP A 157 7.44 6.31 -11.05
N GLN A 158 6.36 5.81 -10.45
CA GLN A 158 6.04 6.11 -9.05
C GLN A 158 7.10 5.57 -8.10
N HIS A 159 7.54 4.32 -8.23
CA HIS A 159 8.55 3.74 -7.34
C HIS A 159 9.93 4.40 -7.51
N THR A 160 10.30 4.79 -8.73
CA THR A 160 11.52 5.58 -8.98
C THR A 160 11.47 6.95 -8.31
N VAL A 161 10.37 7.69 -8.43
CA VAL A 161 10.24 9.03 -7.84
C VAL A 161 10.01 8.98 -6.32
N VAL A 162 9.38 7.92 -5.79
CA VAL A 162 9.22 7.72 -4.33
C VAL A 162 10.56 7.77 -3.65
N ALA A 163 11.58 7.07 -4.16
CA ALA A 163 12.88 6.96 -3.51
C ALA A 163 13.47 8.34 -3.14
N PHE A 164 13.32 9.32 -4.03
CA PHE A 164 13.78 10.69 -3.80
C PHE A 164 12.79 11.51 -2.98
N SER A 165 11.50 11.45 -3.31
CA SER A 165 10.49 12.31 -2.68
C SER A 165 10.20 11.92 -1.23
N LEU A 166 10.18 10.62 -0.92
CA LEU A 166 9.92 10.11 0.42
C LEU A 166 11.02 10.51 1.39
N SER A 167 12.28 10.50 0.95
CA SER A 167 13.41 10.98 1.74
C SER A 167 13.24 12.44 2.16
N LEU A 168 12.77 13.30 1.25
CA LEU A 168 12.46 14.70 1.54
C LEU A 168 11.28 14.84 2.52
N TYR A 169 10.20 14.09 2.30
CA TYR A 169 8.99 14.16 3.13
C TYR A 169 9.20 13.66 4.55
N ILE A 170 10.02 12.63 4.76
CA ILE A 170 10.41 12.19 6.11
C ILE A 170 11.01 13.36 6.88
N ILE A 171 11.95 14.10 6.30
CA ILE A 171 12.61 15.24 6.95
C ILE A 171 11.57 16.30 7.33
N VAL A 172 10.65 16.61 6.41
CA VAL A 172 9.57 17.58 6.65
C VAL A 172 8.63 17.11 7.76
N TYR A 173 8.23 15.84 7.77
CA TYR A 173 7.34 15.27 8.79
C TYR A 173 7.99 15.21 10.16
N PHE A 174 9.27 14.86 10.22
CA PHE A 174 10.03 14.93 11.48
C PHE A 174 10.07 16.36 12.01
N TYR A 175 10.34 17.36 11.17
CA TYR A 175 10.37 18.77 11.59
C TYR A 175 9.01 19.35 12.00
N ILE A 176 7.92 18.85 11.42
CA ILE A 176 6.56 19.30 11.79
C ILE A 176 6.09 18.68 13.11
N LEU A 177 6.49 17.42 13.36
CA LEU A 177 6.05 16.69 14.52
C LEU A 177 6.97 16.94 15.73
N PHE A 178 8.29 16.88 15.57
CA PHE A 178 9.33 17.00 16.62
C PHE A 178 10.03 18.35 16.61
#